data_AF-A0A495ZIX6-F1
#
_entry.id   AF-A0A495ZIX6-F1
#
_cell.length_a   1.000
_cell.length_b   1.000
_cell.length_c   1.000
_cell.angle_alpha   90.00
_cell.angle_beta   90.00
_cell.angle_gamma   90.00
#
_symmetry.space_group_name_H-M   'P 1'
#
loop_
_entity.id
_entity.type
_entity.pdbx_description
1 polymer ?
#
loop_
_entity_poly.entity_id
_entity_poly.type
_entity_poly.pdbx_seq_one_letter_code
_entity_poly.pdbx_strand_id
1 'polypeptide(L)'
;MCQNLKQLTPVDLNEVWETEPQHFTPWLAKEENLTLLGKALGIELELEAQEVNVGGFRADILCKNTVDDSWVLIENQLDTADHRHFGQILTYAAGLDASTVIWIAKTFRREHCAMLDWQNRITDERYRFFGVEMKVWQIEDSPRAIQFDVVSNPNDWVRGVSQDTQRVANQEVSERQQLMRKFWTGLREYMNDNNSSVNCPAPTTRGYLRFGIGRTDFFIHTRLASSSREIGIWLYTQGNDAEAHFRLLEEQKEDIHNEFGETLEWYELPENERSRVCLNKEDTDPLNENDWIHQYEWFTAKLERFNQVFRPRIQALNAADWIPEEDNEQLAEP
;
A
#
# COMPACT_ATOMS: atom_id res chain seq x y z
N MET A 1 -31.10 -25.63 -13.69
CA MET A 1 -31.49 -24.25 -14.09
C MET A 1 -30.54 -23.84 -15.21
N CYS A 2 -31.03 -23.40 -16.37
CA CYS A 2 -30.18 -22.71 -17.33
C CYS A 2 -29.96 -21.28 -16.81
N GLN A 3 -28.73 -20.95 -16.42
CA GLN A 3 -28.38 -19.59 -16.07
C GLN A 3 -28.42 -18.72 -17.34
N ASN A 4 -29.02 -17.52 -17.23
CA ASN A 4 -29.07 -16.56 -18.32
C ASN A 4 -27.76 -15.75 -18.33
N LEU A 5 -26.85 -16.11 -19.23
CA LEU A 5 -25.54 -15.45 -19.36
C LEU A 5 -25.65 -14.27 -20.32
N LYS A 6 -25.03 -13.14 -19.96
CA LYS A 6 -24.98 -11.92 -20.77
C LYS A 6 -23.55 -11.67 -21.27
N GLN A 7 -23.43 -10.95 -22.37
CA GLN A 7 -22.14 -10.61 -22.97
C GLN A 7 -21.55 -9.36 -22.31
N LEU A 8 -20.26 -9.41 -21.99
CA LEU A 8 -19.48 -8.26 -21.54
C LEU A 8 -18.97 -7.49 -22.76
N THR A 9 -19.28 -6.19 -22.85
CA THR A 9 -18.87 -5.34 -23.98
C THR A 9 -17.85 -4.29 -23.54
N PRO A 10 -16.73 -4.12 -24.27
CA PRO A 10 -15.77 -3.05 -23.99
C PRO A 10 -16.38 -1.69 -24.35
N VAL A 11 -16.09 -0.68 -23.55
CA VAL A 11 -16.48 0.72 -23.75
C VAL A 11 -15.21 1.55 -23.95
N ASP A 12 -15.21 2.46 -24.93
CA ASP A 12 -14.07 3.34 -25.16
C ASP A 12 -13.89 4.30 -23.99
N LEU A 13 -12.65 4.55 -23.55
CA LEU A 13 -12.39 5.48 -22.43
C LEU A 13 -12.89 6.89 -22.76
N ASN A 14 -12.82 7.31 -24.03
CA ASN A 14 -13.29 8.62 -24.49
C ASN A 14 -14.82 8.76 -24.45
N GLU A 15 -15.57 7.66 -24.30
CA GLU A 15 -17.03 7.71 -24.06
C GLU A 15 -17.36 7.91 -22.57
N VAL A 16 -16.37 7.80 -21.69
CA VAL A 16 -16.50 7.93 -20.24
C VAL A 16 -15.91 9.24 -19.73
N TRP A 17 -14.73 9.61 -20.24
CA TRP A 17 -14.04 10.84 -19.88
C TRP A 17 -13.71 11.61 -21.16
N GLU A 18 -14.10 12.89 -21.21
CA GLU A 18 -13.89 13.73 -22.39
C GLU A 18 -12.43 14.18 -22.53
N THR A 19 -11.75 14.41 -21.40
CA THR A 19 -10.36 14.88 -21.36
C THR A 19 -9.61 14.33 -20.15
N GLU A 20 -8.29 14.19 -20.26
CA GLU A 20 -7.46 13.70 -19.16
C GLU A 20 -7.50 14.64 -17.94
N PRO A 21 -7.11 15.93 -18.03
CA PRO A 21 -6.91 16.75 -16.84
C PRO A 21 -8.22 17.15 -16.13
N GLN A 22 -9.33 17.27 -16.87
CA GLN A 22 -10.60 17.73 -16.30
C GLN A 22 -11.53 16.59 -15.87
N HIS A 23 -11.36 15.38 -16.42
CA HIS A 23 -12.29 14.28 -16.18
C HIS A 23 -11.58 13.03 -15.67
N PHE A 24 -10.54 12.55 -16.36
CA PHE A 24 -9.90 11.29 -16.01
C PHE A 24 -9.01 11.40 -14.78
N THR A 25 -8.10 12.39 -14.74
CA THR A 25 -7.18 12.63 -13.61
C THR A 25 -7.95 12.86 -12.30
N PRO A 26 -8.98 13.74 -12.24
CA PRO A 26 -9.73 13.95 -11.00
C PRO A 26 -10.57 12.74 -10.58
N TRP A 27 -11.02 11.92 -11.55
CA TRP A 27 -11.69 10.67 -11.25
C TRP A 27 -10.71 9.66 -10.65
N LEU A 28 -9.54 9.47 -11.27
CA LEU A 28 -8.53 8.52 -10.83
C LEU A 28 -8.00 8.86 -9.43
N ALA A 29 -7.84 10.15 -9.14
CA ALA A 29 -7.34 10.65 -7.85
C ALA A 29 -8.30 10.42 -6.67
N LYS A 30 -9.55 9.98 -6.89
CA LYS A 30 -10.46 9.63 -5.79
C LYS A 30 -9.94 8.41 -5.02
N GLU A 31 -10.13 8.42 -3.69
CA GLU A 31 -9.68 7.35 -2.79
C GLU A 31 -10.15 5.96 -3.22
N GLU A 32 -11.42 5.82 -3.63
CA GLU A 32 -11.99 4.55 -4.10
C GLU A 32 -11.27 3.99 -5.34
N ASN A 33 -10.83 4.87 -6.25
CA ASN A 33 -10.18 4.48 -7.50
C ASN A 33 -8.69 4.23 -7.30
N LEU A 34 -8.02 5.04 -6.47
CA LEU A 34 -6.65 4.77 -6.02
C LEU A 34 -6.56 3.47 -5.22
N THR A 35 -7.59 3.14 -4.41
CA THR A 35 -7.67 1.85 -3.71
C THR A 35 -7.77 0.69 -4.69
N LEU A 36 -8.57 0.81 -5.76
CA LEU A 36 -8.66 -0.23 -6.78
C LEU A 36 -7.34 -0.40 -7.56
N LEU A 37 -6.71 0.70 -7.97
CA LEU A 37 -5.40 0.69 -8.62
C LEU A 37 -4.34 0.08 -7.69
N GLY A 38 -4.32 0.53 -6.44
CA GLY A 38 -3.45 0.02 -5.39
C GLY A 38 -3.63 -1.48 -5.17
N LYS A 39 -4.85 -2.00 -5.21
CA LYS A 39 -5.13 -3.46 -5.17
C LYS A 39 -4.58 -4.20 -6.39
N ALA A 40 -4.79 -3.66 -7.59
CA ALA A 40 -4.28 -4.28 -8.83
C ALA A 40 -2.75 -4.34 -8.84
N LEU A 41 -2.11 -3.32 -8.26
CA LEU A 41 -0.68 -3.25 -8.13
C LEU A 41 -0.21 -4.07 -6.92
N GLY A 42 -0.87 -4.05 -5.77
CA GLY A 42 -0.33 -4.56 -4.49
C GLY A 42 0.45 -3.50 -3.70
N ILE A 43 0.09 -2.23 -3.87
CA ILE A 43 0.60 -1.08 -3.10
C ILE A 43 -0.56 -0.32 -2.48
N GLU A 44 -0.31 0.43 -1.42
CA GLU A 44 -1.33 1.25 -0.78
C GLU A 44 -1.04 2.72 -1.01
N LEU A 45 -1.91 3.38 -1.76
CA LEU A 45 -1.71 4.73 -2.28
C LEU A 45 -2.54 5.74 -1.48
N GLU A 46 -1.88 6.80 -1.04
CA GLU A 46 -2.52 8.00 -0.50
C GLU A 46 -2.26 9.18 -1.44
N LEU A 47 -3.32 9.90 -1.80
CA LEU A 47 -3.21 11.09 -2.66
C LEU A 47 -2.51 12.22 -1.91
N GLU A 48 -1.49 12.79 -2.53
CA GLU A 48 -0.79 13.95 -1.98
C GLU A 48 -1.15 15.22 -2.75
N ALA A 49 -1.12 15.16 -4.09
CA ALA A 49 -1.51 16.28 -4.93
C ALA A 49 -1.86 15.84 -6.36
N GLN A 50 -2.60 16.71 -7.06
CA GLN A 50 -2.84 16.63 -8.50
C GLN A 50 -2.16 17.82 -9.19
N GLU A 51 -1.78 17.67 -10.46
CA GLU A 51 -1.20 18.74 -11.30
C GLU A 51 0.04 19.40 -10.67
N VAL A 52 0.96 18.58 -10.16
CA VAL A 52 2.13 19.03 -9.40
C VAL A 52 3.16 19.67 -10.33
N ASN A 53 3.56 20.90 -10.03
CA ASN A 53 4.56 21.60 -10.84
C ASN A 53 5.94 20.94 -10.71
N VAL A 54 6.52 20.55 -11.85
CA VAL A 54 7.91 20.11 -11.98
C VAL A 54 8.62 21.04 -12.96
N GLY A 55 9.23 22.10 -12.41
CA GLY A 55 9.80 23.17 -13.22
C GLY A 55 8.73 23.87 -14.07
N GLY A 56 8.84 23.77 -15.40
CA GLY A 56 7.87 24.33 -16.35
C GLY A 56 6.75 23.38 -16.77
N PHE A 57 6.71 22.17 -16.21
CA PHE A 57 5.75 21.12 -16.56
C PHE A 57 4.90 20.74 -15.34
N ARG A 58 3.89 19.90 -15.55
CA ARG A 58 3.02 19.38 -14.49
C ARG A 58 2.92 17.87 -14.58
N ALA A 59 3.07 17.24 -13.43
CA ALA A 59 2.80 15.83 -13.23
C ALA A 59 1.33 15.63 -12.84
N ASP A 60 0.67 14.59 -13.36
CA ASP A 60 -0.78 14.42 -13.22
C ASP A 60 -1.18 14.18 -11.75
N ILE A 61 -0.63 13.13 -11.13
CA ILE A 61 -0.96 12.73 -9.77
C ILE A 61 0.32 12.34 -9.02
N LEU A 62 0.47 12.88 -7.82
CA LEU A 62 1.48 12.49 -6.85
C LEU A 62 0.79 11.83 -5.67
N CYS A 63 1.27 10.65 -5.29
CA CYS A 63 0.83 9.89 -4.14
C CYS A 63 2.02 9.53 -3.24
N LYS A 64 1.73 9.09 -2.03
CA LYS A 64 2.65 8.32 -1.20
C LYS A 64 2.22 6.86 -1.08
N ASN A 65 3.20 5.98 -0.98
CA ASN A 65 3.00 4.62 -0.53
C ASN A 65 2.95 4.59 1.00
N THR A 66 1.80 4.32 1.60
CA THR A 66 1.64 4.38 3.08
C THR A 66 2.45 3.29 3.81
N VAL A 67 2.92 2.27 3.09
CA VAL A 67 3.78 1.20 3.62
C VAL A 67 5.20 1.68 3.90
N ASP A 68 5.75 2.63 3.14
CA ASP A 68 7.14 3.06 3.31
C ASP A 68 7.35 4.57 3.16
N ASP A 69 6.24 5.31 3.05
CA ASP A 69 6.15 6.76 2.86
C ASP A 69 6.86 7.26 1.59
N SER A 70 7.17 6.35 0.66
CA SER A 70 7.88 6.68 -0.57
C SER A 70 6.97 7.33 -1.62
N TRP A 71 7.53 8.23 -2.41
CA TRP A 71 6.81 8.98 -3.44
C TRP A 71 6.45 8.09 -4.65
N VAL A 72 5.20 8.21 -5.07
CA VAL A 72 4.62 7.50 -6.22
C VAL A 72 4.09 8.52 -7.22
N LEU A 73 4.68 8.55 -8.40
CA LEU A 73 4.21 9.33 -9.54
C LEU A 73 3.21 8.50 -10.36
N ILE A 74 2.05 9.06 -10.66
CA ILE A 74 1.08 8.47 -11.57
C ILE A 74 0.87 9.42 -12.75
N GLU A 75 1.02 8.90 -13.96
CA GLU A 75 0.78 9.61 -15.22
C GLU A 75 -0.27 8.84 -16.00
N ASN A 76 -1.34 9.52 -16.42
CA ASN A 76 -2.53 8.87 -16.96
C ASN A 76 -2.96 9.42 -18.31
N GLN A 77 -3.29 8.52 -19.24
CA GLN A 77 -3.73 8.90 -20.57
C GLN A 77 -4.92 8.07 -21.07
N LEU A 78 -5.83 8.71 -21.81
CA LEU A 78 -7.02 8.09 -22.41
C LEU A 78 -6.70 7.36 -23.72
N ASP A 79 -5.53 7.66 -24.30
CA ASP A 79 -5.05 7.09 -25.56
C ASP A 79 -4.00 5.99 -25.35
N THR A 80 -3.50 5.45 -26.48
CA THR A 80 -2.37 4.50 -26.49
C THR A 80 -1.10 5.17 -25.97
N ALA A 81 -0.35 4.48 -25.11
CA ALA A 81 0.96 4.92 -24.61
C ALA A 81 1.85 5.45 -25.73
N ASP A 82 2.57 6.57 -25.50
CA ASP A 82 3.48 7.17 -26.48
C ASP A 82 4.85 7.56 -25.89
N HIS A 83 5.85 7.75 -26.76
CA HIS A 83 7.23 8.08 -26.34
C HIS A 83 7.39 9.48 -25.72
N ARG A 84 6.46 10.40 -25.97
CA ARG A 84 6.53 11.77 -25.46
C ARG A 84 6.20 11.78 -23.97
N HIS A 85 5.13 11.10 -23.58
CA HIS A 85 4.76 10.94 -22.17
C HIS A 85 5.87 10.24 -21.39
N PHE A 86 6.55 9.26 -21.99
CA PHE A 86 7.66 8.60 -21.31
C PHE A 86 8.82 9.54 -20.90
N GLY A 87 9.23 10.45 -21.79
CA GLY A 87 10.26 11.43 -21.45
C GLY A 87 9.84 12.37 -20.32
N GLN A 88 8.55 12.74 -20.30
CA GLN A 88 7.94 13.54 -19.23
C GLN A 88 7.94 12.78 -17.91
N ILE A 89 7.44 11.53 -17.91
CA ILE A 89 7.42 10.62 -16.76
C ILE A 89 8.79 10.58 -16.06
N LEU A 90 9.87 10.36 -16.80
CA LEU A 90 11.21 10.29 -16.21
C LEU A 90 11.68 11.64 -15.64
N THR A 91 11.35 12.73 -16.32
CA THR A 91 11.68 14.09 -15.84
C THR A 91 10.94 14.40 -14.55
N TYR A 92 9.67 14.03 -14.47
CA TYR A 92 8.83 14.24 -13.30
C TYR A 92 9.26 13.37 -12.13
N ALA A 93 9.54 12.09 -12.39
CA ALA A 93 10.03 11.18 -11.36
C ALA A 93 11.33 11.69 -10.73
N ALA A 94 12.27 12.18 -11.55
CA ALA A 94 13.51 12.78 -11.06
C ALA A 94 13.28 14.09 -10.29
N GLY A 95 12.37 14.95 -10.76
CA GLY A 95 12.07 16.23 -10.11
C GLY A 95 11.31 16.10 -8.79
N LEU A 96 10.56 15.01 -8.60
CA LEU A 96 9.76 14.74 -7.41
C LEU A 96 10.42 13.71 -6.47
N ASP A 97 11.61 13.21 -6.80
CA ASP A 97 12.26 12.07 -6.12
C ASP A 97 11.31 10.86 -5.97
N ALA A 98 10.49 10.62 -7.00
CA ALA A 98 9.55 9.50 -7.02
C ALA A 98 10.29 8.19 -7.27
N SER A 99 10.20 7.28 -6.30
CA SER A 99 10.77 5.94 -6.41
C SER A 99 9.84 4.97 -7.14
N THR A 100 8.54 5.23 -7.16
CA THR A 100 7.59 4.42 -7.93
C THR A 100 6.93 5.26 -9.01
N VAL A 101 6.82 4.72 -10.21
CA VAL A 101 6.16 5.33 -11.36
C VAL A 101 5.09 4.40 -11.88
N ILE A 102 3.87 4.91 -12.07
CA ILE A 102 2.73 4.20 -12.60
C ILE A 102 2.24 4.93 -13.84
N TRP A 103 2.44 4.31 -15.01
CA TRP A 103 1.94 4.84 -16.27
C TRP A 103 0.66 4.11 -16.67
N ILE A 104 -0.46 4.84 -16.70
CA ILE A 104 -1.78 4.32 -17.04
C ILE A 104 -2.15 4.77 -18.45
N ALA A 105 -2.55 3.83 -19.29
CA ALA A 105 -2.98 4.13 -20.66
C ALA A 105 -4.13 3.19 -21.09
N LYS A 106 -4.80 3.53 -22.20
CA LYS A 106 -5.78 2.63 -22.81
C LYS A 106 -5.16 1.33 -23.32
N THR A 107 -3.97 1.44 -23.90
CA THR A 107 -3.24 0.30 -24.48
C THR A 107 -1.75 0.60 -24.50
N PHE A 108 -0.94 -0.42 -24.26
CA PHE A 108 0.51 -0.36 -24.42
C PHE A 108 0.97 -1.09 -25.67
N ARG A 109 1.90 -0.47 -26.40
CA ARG A 109 2.64 -1.17 -27.46
C ARG A 109 3.73 -2.03 -26.82
N ARG A 110 4.13 -3.09 -27.54
CA ARG A 110 5.17 -4.01 -27.06
C ARG A 110 6.48 -3.30 -26.74
N GLU A 111 6.82 -2.28 -27.50
CA GLU A 111 8.01 -1.47 -27.33
C GLU A 111 7.97 -0.67 -26.02
N HIS A 112 6.79 -0.17 -25.61
CA HIS A 112 6.62 0.55 -24.35
C HIS A 112 6.71 -0.40 -23.16
N CYS A 113 6.08 -1.58 -23.22
CA CYS A 113 6.26 -2.61 -22.19
C CYS A 113 7.73 -3.05 -22.07
N ALA A 114 8.38 -3.36 -23.20
CA ALA A 114 9.77 -3.80 -23.21
C ALA A 114 10.73 -2.73 -22.65
N MET A 115 10.41 -1.45 -22.85
CA MET A 115 11.15 -0.35 -22.26
C MET A 115 10.94 -0.28 -20.74
N LEU A 116 9.70 -0.38 -20.24
CA LEU A 116 9.43 -0.39 -18.79
C LEU A 116 10.10 -1.59 -18.12
N ASP A 117 10.03 -2.76 -18.74
CA ASP A 117 10.72 -3.97 -18.29
C ASP A 117 12.25 -3.78 -18.28
N TRP A 118 12.79 -3.09 -19.29
CA TRP A 118 14.21 -2.74 -19.33
C TRP A 118 14.60 -1.82 -18.17
N GLN A 119 13.80 -0.78 -17.90
CA GLN A 119 14.02 0.14 -16.76
C GLN A 119 14.05 -0.63 -15.44
N ASN A 120 13.01 -1.43 -15.17
CA ASN A 120 12.93 -2.29 -13.98
C ASN A 120 14.08 -3.28 -13.83
N ARG A 121 14.77 -3.63 -14.94
CA ARG A 121 15.91 -4.55 -14.91
C ARG A 121 17.23 -3.86 -14.58
N ILE A 122 17.38 -2.59 -14.96
CA ILE A 122 18.63 -1.82 -14.82
C ILE A 122 18.66 -0.94 -13.58
N THR A 123 17.50 -0.63 -12.98
CA THR A 123 17.43 0.05 -11.69
C THR A 123 17.55 -0.94 -10.52
N ASP A 124 17.90 -0.42 -9.34
CA ASP A 124 17.84 -1.19 -8.10
C ASP A 124 16.39 -1.36 -7.61
N GLU A 125 16.21 -2.12 -6.52
CA GLU A 125 14.89 -2.42 -5.94
C GLU A 125 14.14 -1.19 -5.39
N ARG A 126 14.82 -0.04 -5.27
CA ARG A 126 14.19 1.22 -4.86
C ARG A 126 13.28 1.74 -5.96
N TYR A 127 13.71 1.68 -7.22
CA TYR A 127 12.96 2.25 -8.33
C TYR A 127 12.07 1.23 -9.03
N ARG A 128 10.80 1.58 -9.21
CA ARG A 128 9.76 0.68 -9.71
C ARG A 128 8.95 1.37 -10.79
N PHE A 129 8.79 0.72 -11.94
CA PHE A 129 8.00 1.22 -13.06
C PHE A 129 6.87 0.25 -13.36
N PHE A 130 5.65 0.76 -13.46
CA PHE A 130 4.46 0.01 -13.80
C PHE A 130 3.85 0.54 -15.09
N GLY A 131 3.45 -0.39 -15.97
CA GLY A 131 2.57 -0.12 -17.10
C GLY A 131 1.21 -0.74 -16.82
N VAL A 132 0.15 0.06 -16.85
CA VAL A 132 -1.20 -0.36 -16.51
C VAL A 132 -2.16 -0.01 -17.65
N GLU A 133 -2.78 -1.02 -18.23
CA GLU A 133 -3.88 -0.83 -19.16
C GLU A 133 -5.19 -0.65 -18.41
N MET A 134 -5.91 0.43 -18.70
CA MET A 134 -7.23 0.67 -18.15
C MET A 134 -8.31 0.28 -19.17
N LYS A 135 -9.30 -0.48 -18.69
CA LYS A 135 -10.44 -0.94 -19.49
C LYS A 135 -11.75 -0.57 -18.81
N VAL A 136 -12.74 -0.27 -19.63
CA VAL A 136 -14.12 -0.07 -19.18
C VAL A 136 -15.00 -1.10 -19.86
N TRP A 137 -15.87 -1.72 -19.06
CA TRP A 137 -16.78 -2.76 -19.49
C TRP A 137 -18.21 -2.40 -19.12
N GLN A 138 -19.17 -2.92 -19.88
CA GLN A 138 -20.58 -2.81 -19.59
C GLN A 138 -21.30 -4.12 -19.93
N ILE A 139 -22.34 -4.45 -19.18
CA ILE A 139 -23.24 -5.56 -19.49
C ILE A 139 -24.61 -4.95 -19.77
N GLU A 140 -25.02 -4.96 -21.05
CA GLU A 140 -26.26 -4.32 -21.50
C GLU A 140 -26.35 -2.87 -20.94
N ASP A 141 -27.39 -2.56 -20.17
CA ASP A 141 -27.63 -1.22 -19.58
C ASP A 141 -27.10 -1.09 -18.14
N SER A 142 -26.19 -1.97 -17.69
CA SER A 142 -25.58 -1.86 -16.37
C SER A 142 -24.76 -0.58 -16.24
N PRO A 143 -24.47 -0.11 -15.01
CA PRO A 143 -23.37 0.81 -14.79
C PRO A 143 -22.06 0.27 -15.38
N ARG A 144 -21.19 1.18 -15.82
CA ARG A 144 -19.88 0.88 -16.36
C ARG A 144 -18.97 0.36 -15.24
N ALA A 145 -18.22 -0.70 -15.51
CA ALA A 145 -17.22 -1.27 -14.61
C ALA A 145 -15.82 -1.00 -15.15
N ILE A 146 -14.86 -0.75 -14.26
CA ILE A 146 -13.46 -0.49 -14.61
C ILE A 146 -12.58 -1.70 -14.29
N GLN A 147 -11.46 -1.82 -15.00
CA GLN A 147 -10.44 -2.82 -14.74
C GLN A 147 -9.06 -2.23 -15.03
N PHE A 148 -8.13 -2.45 -14.10
CA PHE A 148 -6.71 -2.15 -14.27
C PHE A 148 -5.94 -3.45 -14.53
N ASP A 149 -5.36 -3.57 -15.72
CA ASP A 149 -4.53 -4.70 -16.11
C ASP A 149 -3.06 -4.30 -16.09
N VAL A 150 -2.28 -4.90 -15.20
CA VAL A 150 -0.84 -4.61 -15.09
C VAL A 150 -0.10 -5.35 -16.21
N VAL A 151 0.34 -4.59 -17.23
CA VAL A 151 1.01 -5.13 -18.43
C VAL A 151 2.53 -5.10 -18.34
N SER A 152 3.10 -4.32 -17.41
CA SER A 152 4.52 -4.33 -17.05
C SER A 152 4.66 -3.99 -15.56
N ASN A 153 5.54 -4.69 -14.86
CA ASN A 153 5.82 -4.50 -13.43
C ASN A 153 7.27 -4.88 -13.09
N PRO A 154 7.79 -4.51 -11.91
CA PRO A 154 9.12 -4.91 -11.46
C PRO A 154 9.26 -6.45 -11.39
N ASN A 155 10.43 -6.97 -11.75
CA ASN A 155 10.64 -8.43 -11.89
C ASN A 155 10.32 -9.26 -10.62
N ASP A 156 10.48 -8.66 -9.44
CA ASP A 156 10.24 -9.32 -8.14
C ASP A 156 8.79 -9.15 -7.63
N TRP A 157 7.92 -8.55 -8.44
CA TRP A 157 6.58 -8.12 -8.02
C TRP A 157 5.50 -9.21 -8.17
N VAL A 158 5.52 -9.94 -9.30
CA VAL A 158 4.56 -11.01 -9.63
C VAL A 158 5.09 -12.41 -9.29
N ARG A 159 6.39 -12.58 -8.99
CA ARG A 159 6.96 -13.89 -8.65
C ARG A 159 6.90 -14.19 -7.15
N GLY A 160 5.68 -14.22 -6.63
CA GLY A 160 5.35 -15.06 -5.47
C GLY A 160 5.19 -16.54 -5.85
N VAL A 161 5.04 -16.85 -7.15
CA VAL A 161 4.86 -18.22 -7.65
C VAL A 161 5.78 -18.43 -8.86
N SER A 162 6.76 -19.34 -8.73
CA SER A 162 7.64 -19.88 -9.79
C SER A 162 8.81 -19.02 -10.28
N GLN A 163 9.97 -19.16 -9.62
CA GLN A 163 11.19 -19.81 -10.15
C GLN A 163 12.45 -19.31 -9.42
N ASP A 164 13.05 -20.23 -8.65
CA ASP A 164 14.51 -20.33 -8.56
C ASP A 164 15.11 -20.23 -9.97
N THR A 165 15.95 -19.23 -10.20
CA THR A 165 17.37 -19.33 -10.60
C THR A 165 17.81 -17.96 -11.16
N GLN A 166 18.98 -17.49 -10.71
CA GLN A 166 19.76 -16.36 -11.24
C GLN A 166 19.39 -14.94 -10.82
N ARG A 167 19.84 -14.59 -9.61
CA ARG A 167 20.68 -13.39 -9.33
C ARG A 167 21.38 -13.58 -7.99
N VAL A 168 22.38 -14.46 -7.97
CA VAL A 168 23.32 -14.55 -6.85
C VAL A 168 24.57 -13.78 -7.25
N ALA A 169 24.64 -12.53 -6.82
CA ALA A 169 25.88 -11.79 -6.67
C ALA A 169 25.83 -11.07 -5.31
N ASN A 170 26.54 -11.67 -4.35
CA ASN A 170 27.03 -11.11 -3.09
C ASN A 170 26.02 -10.79 -1.97
N GLN A 171 25.56 -11.84 -1.29
CA GLN A 171 25.73 -12.08 0.16
C GLN A 171 25.10 -13.45 0.46
N GLU A 172 25.77 -14.30 1.23
CA GLU A 172 25.15 -15.53 1.74
C GLU A 172 23.92 -15.14 2.58
N VAL A 173 22.74 -15.17 1.98
CA VAL A 173 21.47 -14.95 2.69
C VAL A 173 21.38 -16.05 3.74
N SER A 174 21.49 -15.67 5.01
CA SER A 174 21.51 -16.62 6.12
C SER A 174 20.25 -17.50 6.10
N GLU A 175 20.34 -18.74 6.58
CA GLU A 175 19.20 -19.68 6.66
C GLU A 175 17.97 -19.01 7.29
N ARG A 176 18.17 -18.15 8.29
CA ARG A 176 17.13 -17.35 8.93
C ARG A 176 16.41 -16.41 7.95
N GLN A 177 17.15 -15.68 7.11
CA GLN A 177 16.58 -14.76 6.13
C GLN A 177 15.77 -15.49 5.05
N GLN A 178 16.22 -16.68 4.64
CA GLN A 178 15.47 -17.53 3.72
C GLN A 178 14.17 -18.02 4.37
N LEU A 179 14.22 -18.43 5.64
CA LEU A 179 13.04 -18.84 6.39
C LEU A 179 12.04 -17.71 6.58
N MET A 180 12.50 -16.48 6.89
CA MET A 180 11.62 -15.30 6.98
C MET A 180 10.93 -15.02 5.64
N ARG A 181 11.68 -15.06 4.53
CA ARG A 181 11.08 -14.91 3.20
C ARG A 181 10.02 -15.98 2.94
N LYS A 182 10.31 -17.24 3.27
CA LYS A 182 9.37 -18.36 3.12
C LYS A 182 8.10 -18.17 3.95
N PHE A 183 8.23 -17.74 5.21
CA PHE A 183 7.09 -17.42 6.08
C PHE A 183 6.21 -16.32 5.47
N TRP A 184 6.81 -15.20 5.03
CA TRP A 184 6.05 -14.09 4.46
C TRP A 184 5.41 -14.42 3.12
N THR A 185 6.07 -15.25 2.29
CA THR A 185 5.45 -15.78 1.07
C THR A 185 4.21 -16.60 1.41
N GLY A 186 4.30 -17.52 2.37
CA GLY A 186 3.17 -18.35 2.80
C GLY A 186 2.01 -17.52 3.39
N LEU A 187 2.32 -16.50 4.20
CA LEU A 187 1.30 -15.58 4.71
C LEU A 187 0.60 -14.84 3.57
N ARG A 188 1.36 -14.31 2.60
CA ARG A 188 0.80 -13.57 1.46
C ARG A 188 -0.12 -14.46 0.61
N GLU A 189 0.31 -15.67 0.31
CA GLU A 189 -0.51 -16.67 -0.41
C GLU A 189 -1.79 -16.97 0.36
N TYR A 190 -1.68 -17.26 1.67
CA TYR A 190 -2.84 -17.52 2.52
C TYR A 190 -3.83 -16.36 2.56
N MET A 191 -3.35 -15.11 2.68
CA MET A 191 -4.21 -13.91 2.69
C MET A 191 -4.91 -13.72 1.34
N ASN A 192 -4.21 -13.93 0.23
CA ASN A 192 -4.79 -13.82 -1.11
C ASN A 192 -5.85 -14.89 -1.37
N ASP A 193 -5.55 -16.14 -1.03
CA ASP A 193 -6.47 -17.28 -1.21
C ASP A 193 -7.75 -17.12 -0.38
N ASN A 194 -7.66 -16.48 0.78
CA ASN A 194 -8.81 -16.17 1.64
C ASN A 194 -9.46 -14.81 1.34
N ASN A 195 -9.08 -14.12 0.27
CA ASN A 195 -9.61 -12.81 -0.13
C ASN A 195 -9.57 -11.77 0.99
N SER A 196 -8.44 -11.67 1.69
CA SER A 196 -8.31 -10.75 2.80
C SER A 196 -8.62 -9.30 2.38
N SER A 197 -9.22 -8.54 3.30
CA SER A 197 -9.51 -7.11 3.10
C SER A 197 -8.26 -6.23 3.16
N VAL A 198 -7.13 -6.78 3.63
CA VAL A 198 -5.84 -6.09 3.74
C VAL A 198 -4.89 -6.63 2.66
N ASN A 199 -4.28 -5.72 1.90
CA ASN A 199 -3.29 -6.10 0.90
C ASN A 199 -1.97 -6.47 1.58
N CYS A 200 -1.51 -7.70 1.35
CA CYS A 200 -0.23 -8.16 1.91
C CYS A 200 0.97 -7.66 1.07
N PRO A 201 1.92 -6.91 1.68
CA PRO A 201 3.11 -6.41 1.01
C PRO A 201 4.01 -7.52 0.44
N ALA A 202 4.98 -7.11 -0.38
CA ALA A 202 5.97 -8.03 -0.92
C ALA A 202 6.79 -8.73 0.20
N PRO A 203 6.98 -10.07 0.14
CA PRO A 203 7.76 -10.81 1.13
C PRO A 203 9.21 -10.28 1.26
N THR A 204 9.68 -10.13 2.50
CA THR A 204 11.05 -9.65 2.79
C THR A 204 11.90 -10.72 3.48
N THR A 205 13.19 -10.43 3.68
CA THR A 205 14.08 -11.29 4.49
C THR A 205 14.11 -10.89 5.97
N ARG A 206 13.32 -9.89 6.38
CA ARG A 206 13.30 -9.34 7.74
C ARG A 206 12.33 -10.12 8.62
N GLY A 207 12.51 -10.03 9.95
CA GLY A 207 11.59 -10.64 10.93
C GLY A 207 10.29 -9.88 11.15
N TYR A 208 9.93 -8.97 10.24
CA TYR A 208 8.72 -8.16 10.27
C TYR A 208 8.28 -7.84 8.84
N LEU A 209 7.00 -7.49 8.72
CA LEU A 209 6.40 -6.93 7.51
C LEU A 209 5.63 -5.66 7.90
N ARG A 210 5.78 -4.58 7.14
CA ARG A 210 5.08 -3.31 7.35
C ARG A 210 3.87 -3.23 6.43
N PHE A 211 2.69 -2.98 6.98
CA PHE A 211 1.44 -2.76 6.27
C PHE A 211 1.03 -1.30 6.42
N GLY A 212 0.46 -0.72 5.37
CA GLY A 212 -0.19 0.58 5.46
C GLY A 212 -1.53 0.47 6.18
N ILE A 213 -2.07 1.62 6.61
CA ILE A 213 -3.39 1.70 7.25
C ILE A 213 -4.15 2.95 6.81
N GLY A 214 -4.01 3.30 5.54
CA GLY A 214 -4.78 4.34 4.86
C GLY A 214 -4.30 5.77 5.07
N ARG A 215 -3.18 5.98 5.75
CA ARG A 215 -2.58 7.32 5.97
C ARG A 215 -1.07 7.22 6.21
N THR A 216 -0.31 8.13 5.61
CA THR A 216 1.13 8.34 5.82
C THR A 216 1.40 8.60 7.28
N ASP A 217 2.59 8.20 7.73
CA ASP A 217 3.01 8.27 9.14
C ASP A 217 2.27 7.34 10.10
N PHE A 218 1.36 6.51 9.59
CA PHE A 218 0.76 5.40 10.31
C PHE A 218 1.06 4.09 9.59
N PHE A 219 1.40 3.07 10.34
CA PHE A 219 1.63 1.75 9.77
C PHE A 219 1.52 0.64 10.82
N ILE A 220 1.18 -0.54 10.33
CA ILE A 220 1.14 -1.75 11.14
C ILE A 220 2.41 -2.56 10.89
N HIS A 221 3.13 -2.93 11.95
CA HIS A 221 4.23 -3.88 11.91
C HIS A 221 3.79 -5.24 12.42
N THR A 222 4.02 -6.28 11.63
CA THR A 222 4.04 -7.65 12.17
C THR A 222 5.37 -7.91 12.87
N ARG A 223 5.35 -8.67 13.95
CA ARG A 223 6.53 -9.04 14.72
C ARG A 223 6.65 -10.55 14.76
N LEU A 224 7.82 -11.09 14.38
CA LEU A 224 8.21 -12.47 14.64
C LEU A 224 9.38 -12.47 15.62
N ALA A 225 9.15 -12.88 16.85
CA ALA A 225 10.16 -12.89 17.91
C ALA A 225 10.48 -14.33 18.33
N SER A 226 11.44 -14.95 17.63
CA SER A 226 11.85 -16.34 17.90
C SER A 226 12.45 -16.55 19.29
N SER A 227 13.12 -15.54 19.86
CA SER A 227 13.76 -15.63 21.17
C SER A 227 12.76 -15.60 22.33
N SER A 228 11.67 -14.85 22.20
CA SER A 228 10.58 -14.81 23.19
C SER A 228 9.43 -15.76 22.84
N ARG A 229 9.48 -16.43 21.68
CA ARG A 229 8.40 -17.29 21.16
C ARG A 229 7.07 -16.53 21.13
N GLU A 230 7.11 -15.36 20.50
CA GLU A 230 5.96 -14.49 20.33
C GLU A 230 5.80 -14.10 18.87
N ILE A 231 4.55 -13.91 18.47
CA ILE A 231 4.19 -13.14 17.28
C ILE A 231 3.34 -11.94 17.69
N GLY A 232 3.32 -10.88 16.89
CA GLY A 232 2.59 -9.67 17.28
C GLY A 232 2.23 -8.76 16.12
N ILE A 233 1.29 -7.86 16.35
CA ILE A 233 0.85 -6.81 15.43
C ILE A 233 0.85 -5.48 16.19
N TRP A 234 1.65 -4.54 15.70
CA TRP A 234 1.93 -3.28 16.36
C TRP A 234 1.58 -2.12 15.42
N LEU A 235 0.62 -1.28 15.81
CA LEU A 235 0.35 -0.01 15.15
C LEU A 235 1.31 1.04 15.66
N TYR A 236 1.94 1.77 14.75
CA TYR A 236 2.86 2.85 15.04
C TYR A 236 2.37 4.17 14.48
N THR A 237 2.67 5.24 15.21
CA THR A 237 2.64 6.63 14.73
C THR A 237 4.07 7.14 14.58
N GLN A 238 4.30 8.00 13.60
CA GLN A 238 5.59 8.68 13.38
C GLN A 238 5.37 10.10 12.82
N GLY A 239 6.45 10.80 12.48
CA GLY A 239 6.40 12.16 11.96
C GLY A 239 6.30 13.22 13.07
N ASN A 240 6.16 14.49 12.66
CA ASN A 240 6.15 15.62 13.59
C ASN A 240 4.91 15.62 14.50
N ASP A 241 3.80 15.07 14.02
CA ASP A 241 2.52 15.03 14.73
C ASP A 241 2.29 13.69 15.46
N ALA A 242 3.32 12.85 15.60
CA ALA A 242 3.19 11.49 16.13
C ALA A 242 2.56 11.44 17.53
N GLU A 243 2.97 12.37 18.40
CA GLU A 243 2.49 12.47 19.77
C GLU A 243 1.02 12.86 19.81
N ALA A 244 0.66 13.95 19.13
CA ALA A 244 -0.73 14.40 19.01
C ALA A 244 -1.66 13.29 18.51
N HIS A 245 -1.26 12.61 17.44
CA HIS A 245 -2.02 11.49 16.89
C HIS A 245 -2.14 10.30 17.84
N PHE A 246 -1.07 9.96 18.57
CA PHE A 246 -1.12 8.87 19.54
C PHE A 246 -2.07 9.19 20.69
N ARG A 247 -2.03 10.43 21.22
CA ARG A 247 -2.91 10.87 22.30
C ARG A 247 -4.38 10.88 21.91
N LEU A 248 -4.70 11.40 20.72
CA LEU A 248 -6.07 11.38 20.21
C LEU A 248 -6.62 9.97 19.99
N LEU A 249 -5.75 9.00 19.68
CA LEU A 249 -6.13 7.57 19.67
C LEU A 249 -6.30 7.02 21.08
N GLU A 250 -5.44 7.41 22.02
CA GLU A 250 -5.50 6.97 23.42
C GLU A 250 -6.76 7.48 24.12
N GLU A 251 -7.26 8.67 23.79
CA GLU A 251 -8.56 9.18 24.26
C GLU A 251 -9.73 8.25 23.89
N GLN A 252 -9.60 7.50 22.79
CA GLN A 252 -10.60 6.54 22.31
C GLN A 252 -10.32 5.11 22.76
N LYS A 253 -9.39 4.89 23.69
CA LYS A 253 -8.88 3.56 24.08
C LYS A 253 -9.96 2.57 24.50
N GLU A 254 -10.92 3.01 25.32
CA GLU A 254 -12.01 2.14 25.79
C GLU A 254 -12.93 1.74 24.62
N ASP A 255 -13.27 2.66 23.73
CA ASP A 255 -14.06 2.37 22.53
C ASP A 255 -13.31 1.44 21.58
N ILE A 256 -12.00 1.63 21.44
CA ILE A 256 -11.12 0.76 20.65
C ILE A 256 -11.09 -0.65 21.24
N HIS A 257 -10.90 -0.81 22.55
CA HIS A 257 -10.91 -2.14 23.20
C HIS A 257 -12.26 -2.84 23.03
N ASN A 258 -13.36 -2.12 23.21
CA ASN A 258 -14.71 -2.65 23.04
C ASN A 258 -15.00 -3.06 21.58
N GLU A 259 -14.64 -2.20 20.62
CA GLU A 259 -14.85 -2.50 19.20
C GLU A 259 -13.91 -3.60 18.72
N PHE A 260 -12.65 -3.64 19.18
CA PHE A 260 -11.67 -4.66 18.80
C PHE A 260 -12.04 -6.03 19.38
N GLY A 261 -12.47 -6.07 20.64
CA GLY A 261 -12.88 -7.28 21.37
C GLY A 261 -11.78 -7.94 22.21
N GLU A 262 -10.60 -7.31 22.28
CA GLU A 262 -9.45 -7.74 23.09
C GLU A 262 -8.76 -6.50 23.68
N THR A 263 -8.07 -6.70 24.80
CA THR A 263 -7.25 -5.66 25.41
C THR A 263 -5.97 -5.47 24.59
N LEU A 264 -5.79 -4.26 24.06
CA LEU A 264 -4.56 -3.82 23.41
C LEU A 264 -3.62 -3.17 24.43
N GLU A 265 -2.32 -3.39 24.25
CA GLU A 265 -1.27 -2.74 25.03
C GLU A 265 -0.89 -1.41 24.40
N TRP A 266 -0.79 -0.35 25.21
CA TRP A 266 -0.44 1.00 24.75
C TRP A 266 0.90 1.37 25.37
N TYR A 267 1.87 1.66 24.51
CA TYR A 267 3.21 2.06 24.92
C TYR A 267 3.48 3.47 24.40
N GLU A 268 3.50 4.41 25.33
CA GLU A 268 4.05 5.74 25.11
C GLU A 268 5.57 5.66 25.28
N LEU A 269 6.30 6.27 24.35
CA LEU A 269 7.76 6.27 24.40
C LEU A 269 8.31 7.69 24.24
N PRO A 270 9.44 8.01 24.89
CA PRO A 270 10.06 9.33 24.81
C PRO A 270 10.51 9.65 23.37
N GLU A 271 10.72 10.94 23.06
CA GLU A 271 10.94 11.56 21.72
C GLU A 271 11.72 10.76 20.63
N ASN A 272 12.55 9.77 20.99
CA ASN A 272 13.34 8.94 20.07
C ASN A 272 12.78 7.53 19.81
N GLU A 273 11.74 7.11 20.51
CA GLU A 273 11.09 5.81 20.36
C GLU A 273 9.61 6.03 19.96
N ARG A 274 9.10 5.22 19.03
CA ARG A 274 7.77 5.43 18.45
C ARG A 274 6.67 4.89 19.38
N SER A 275 5.79 5.77 19.83
CA SER A 275 4.56 5.38 20.53
C SER A 275 3.76 4.39 19.68
N ARG A 276 3.17 3.38 20.34
CA ARG A 276 2.59 2.23 19.66
C ARG A 276 1.45 1.58 20.41
N VAL A 277 0.55 0.97 19.64
CA VAL A 277 -0.54 0.12 20.13
C VAL A 277 -0.26 -1.31 19.69
N CYS A 278 -0.19 -2.25 20.62
CA CYS A 278 0.31 -3.59 20.40
C CYS A 278 -0.71 -4.66 20.77
N LEU A 279 -0.74 -5.71 19.95
CA LEU A 279 -1.30 -7.01 20.32
C LEU A 279 -0.22 -8.08 20.13
N ASN A 280 0.13 -8.78 21.19
CA ASN A 280 1.08 -9.89 21.17
C ASN A 280 0.35 -11.21 21.40
N LYS A 281 0.85 -12.28 20.78
CA LYS A 281 0.47 -13.67 21.03
C LYS A 281 1.70 -14.42 21.50
N GLU A 282 1.68 -14.79 22.77
CA GLU A 282 2.72 -15.59 23.43
C GLU A 282 2.65 -17.07 23.00
N ASP A 283 3.59 -17.88 23.49
CA ASP A 283 3.68 -19.33 23.27
C ASP A 283 3.68 -19.78 21.80
N THR A 284 4.09 -18.89 20.89
CA THR A 284 4.04 -19.11 19.44
C THR A 284 5.45 -19.01 18.86
N ASP A 285 6.00 -20.13 18.39
CA ASP A 285 7.32 -20.14 17.76
C ASP A 285 7.20 -19.84 16.25
N PRO A 286 7.69 -18.67 15.77
CA PRO A 286 7.64 -18.33 14.35
C PRO A 286 8.50 -19.24 13.46
N LEU A 287 9.43 -20.01 14.04
CA LEU A 287 10.28 -20.95 13.30
C LEU A 287 9.63 -22.34 13.15
N ASN A 288 8.51 -22.61 13.82
CA ASN A 288 7.83 -23.91 13.75
C ASN A 288 6.92 -23.99 12.50
N GLU A 289 7.45 -24.54 11.41
CA GLU A 289 6.72 -24.63 10.13
C GLU A 289 5.39 -25.39 10.23
N ASN A 290 5.26 -26.35 11.16
CA ASN A 290 4.03 -27.14 11.32
C ASN A 290 2.86 -26.32 11.87
N ASP A 291 3.15 -25.17 12.49
CA ASP A 291 2.15 -24.28 13.08
C ASP A 291 1.86 -23.04 12.23
N TRP A 292 2.58 -22.86 11.12
CA TRP A 292 2.46 -21.67 10.28
C TRP A 292 1.04 -21.37 9.81
N ILE A 293 0.24 -22.39 9.50
CA ILE A 293 -1.16 -22.17 9.09
C ILE A 293 -1.98 -21.49 10.19
N HIS A 294 -1.84 -21.90 11.46
CA HIS A 294 -2.54 -21.22 12.57
C HIS A 294 -1.98 -19.82 12.82
N GLN A 295 -0.69 -19.60 12.56
CA GLN A 295 -0.08 -18.27 12.64
C GLN A 295 -0.59 -17.36 11.52
N TYR A 296 -0.75 -17.87 10.29
CA TYR A 296 -1.31 -17.13 9.17
C TYR A 296 -2.77 -16.78 9.40
N GLU A 297 -3.56 -17.71 9.93
CA GLU A 297 -4.95 -17.47 10.34
C GLU A 297 -5.02 -16.34 11.37
N TRP A 298 -4.18 -16.41 12.41
CA TRP A 298 -4.12 -15.37 13.43
C TRP A 298 -3.69 -14.01 12.86
N PHE A 299 -2.60 -13.96 12.07
CA PHE A 299 -2.15 -12.71 11.44
C PHE A 299 -3.22 -12.11 10.55
N THR A 300 -3.85 -12.91 9.69
CA THR A 300 -4.89 -12.44 8.77
C THR A 300 -6.05 -11.84 9.57
N ALA A 301 -6.61 -12.58 10.53
CA ALA A 301 -7.74 -12.12 11.33
C ALA A 301 -7.42 -10.82 12.10
N LYS A 302 -6.23 -10.72 12.71
CA LYS A 302 -5.84 -9.54 13.48
C LYS A 302 -5.48 -8.35 12.60
N LEU A 303 -4.83 -8.55 11.45
CA LEU A 303 -4.55 -7.47 10.50
C LEU A 303 -5.84 -6.85 9.97
N GLU A 304 -6.82 -7.68 9.61
CA GLU A 304 -8.14 -7.21 9.19
C GLU A 304 -8.85 -6.45 10.30
N ARG A 305 -8.75 -6.94 11.55
CA ARG A 305 -9.35 -6.29 12.70
C ARG A 305 -8.70 -4.94 13.01
N PHE A 306 -7.37 -4.85 12.96
CA PHE A 306 -6.64 -3.59 13.08
C PHE A 306 -7.08 -2.61 11.99
N ASN A 307 -7.12 -3.06 10.73
CA ASN A 307 -7.56 -2.23 9.62
C ASN A 307 -9.01 -1.74 9.81
N GLN A 308 -9.93 -2.61 10.22
CA GLN A 308 -11.33 -2.24 10.46
C GLN A 308 -11.50 -1.18 11.56
N VAL A 309 -10.81 -1.35 12.68
CA VAL A 309 -10.99 -0.49 13.87
C VAL A 309 -10.21 0.81 13.75
N PHE A 310 -8.96 0.76 13.29
CA PHE A 310 -8.06 1.91 13.31
C PHE A 310 -8.09 2.74 12.04
N ARG A 311 -8.29 2.17 10.84
CA ARG A 311 -8.29 2.95 9.59
C ARG A 311 -9.26 4.13 9.61
N PRO A 312 -10.56 3.96 9.94
CA PRO A 312 -11.49 5.10 9.95
C PRO A 312 -11.12 6.15 11.01
N ARG A 313 -10.56 5.73 12.15
CA ARG A 313 -10.11 6.65 13.21
C ARG A 313 -8.91 7.46 12.75
N ILE A 314 -7.89 6.78 12.22
CA ILE A 314 -6.66 7.39 11.72
C ILE A 314 -6.94 8.38 10.59
N GLN A 315 -7.85 8.05 9.67
CA GLN A 315 -8.27 8.95 8.60
C GLN A 315 -9.00 10.20 9.12
N ALA A 316 -9.68 10.11 10.27
CA ALA A 316 -10.38 11.23 10.88
C ALA A 316 -9.50 12.09 11.82
N LEU A 317 -8.32 11.62 12.20
CA LEU A 317 -7.45 12.34 13.14
C LEU A 317 -6.97 13.68 12.57
N ASN A 318 -6.99 14.72 13.37
CA ASN A 318 -6.34 15.99 13.09
C ASN A 318 -5.45 16.38 14.26
N ALA A 319 -4.14 16.51 14.03
CA ALA A 319 -3.16 16.83 15.06
C ALA A 319 -3.48 18.11 15.84
N ALA A 320 -4.14 19.08 15.20
CA ALA A 320 -4.54 20.34 15.83
C ALA A 320 -5.63 20.19 16.91
N ASP A 321 -6.30 19.03 16.97
CA ASP A 321 -7.31 18.76 18.00
C ASP A 321 -6.67 18.43 19.36
N TRP A 322 -5.37 18.10 19.37
CA TRP A 322 -4.62 17.87 20.60
C TRP A 322 -3.88 19.14 21.04
N ILE A 323 -4.09 19.53 22.30
CA ILE A 323 -3.42 20.68 22.92
C ILE A 323 -2.48 20.15 24.00
N PRO A 324 -1.16 20.37 23.88
CA PRO A 324 -0.20 19.99 24.92
C PRO A 324 -0.55 20.64 26.26
N GLU A 325 -0.37 19.91 27.37
CA GLU A 325 -0.71 20.43 28.71
C GLU A 325 0.04 21.73 29.08
N GLU A 326 1.23 21.99 28.50
CA GLU A 326 2.01 23.21 28.74
C GLU A 326 1.32 24.51 28.26
N ASP A 327 0.43 24.45 27.26
CA ASP A 327 -0.34 25.60 26.76
C ASP A 327 -1.66 25.80 27.52
N ASN A 328 -2.08 24.83 28.33
CA ASN A 328 -3.32 24.89 29.09
C ASN A 328 -3.21 25.79 30.35
N GLU A 329 -1.97 26.05 30.82
CA GLU A 329 -1.72 26.99 31.92
C GLU A 329 -1.77 28.47 31.48
N GLN A 330 -1.60 28.79 30.19
CA GLN A 330 -1.71 30.18 29.71
C GLN A 330 -3.15 30.63 29.39
N LEU A 331 -4.09 29.70 29.30
CA LEU A 331 -5.53 29.98 29.12
C LEU A 331 -6.31 30.02 30.45
N ALA A 332 -5.62 29.81 31.57
CA ALA A 332 -6.19 29.77 32.92
C ALA A 332 -5.60 30.87 33.83
N GLU A 333 -5.45 32.10 33.35
CA GLU A 333 -5.37 33.28 34.24
C GLU A 333 -6.52 34.26 33.93
N PRO A 334 -7.31 34.68 34.95
CA PRO A 334 -8.53 35.48 34.78
C PRO A 334 -8.29 36.96 34.47
#